data_AF-A0A2C9UZ30-F1
#
_entry.id   AF-A0A2C9UZ30-F1
#
_cell.length_a   1.000
_cell.length_b   1.000
_cell.length_c   1.000
_cell.angle_alpha   90.00
_cell.angle_beta   90.00
_cell.angle_gamma   90.00
#
_symmetry.space_group_name_H-M   'P 1'
#
loop_
_entity.id
_entity.type
_entity.pdbx_description
1 polymer ?
#
loop_
_entity_poly.entity_id
_entity_poly.type
_entity_poly.pdbx_seq_one_letter_code
_entity_poly.pdbx_strand_id
1 'polypeptide(L)'
;MAGKEREQQLLDGGSKLLNPPFSIDELLFILERIEVSLSQVEQSPRQSMVAALSPLRNALVSDKLLRHSDTDVKVSVAVCISEIIRITAPHAPYDDEKMKEIFHLIVAVFQKLSHMSSCFYSKVVSVLVTMAKTRAILVMMDLDCHALIIEMFQLFLRITRSNNSEKVLAAMVTTMTIAILESDDISLEILIPILASVRKENENVFPKSWKLGKEVIKNCAAKIEPYILKAVNSLGVPVDSYDQIVGSICRNADGIKSYDLPGSAEHLINYERPPAQCIGGKKIRCKTTPENRGTEETNDKGQSVDLLSAGSSLKLCMRQQATFTNTCSDQSVNPWSCHEEKHQNQEMQIPPSEDTFAANSGGNNVIGTMIVQGYEVKASVAPILTAIFAKYGDIAATCQYKSPSIRACLLEIVSDVVRRLQSTDIPLTVSEIKVLQNEMKDLEATKLKLSWLTQPLEKISEVERIAGMRSMLKSVKASSMLVIKAATKELEDALVELVALQKRMGEAEKRVNAMKLVVQKVDDAIKEAEEEERHWLRNMSELP
;
A
#
# COMPACT_ATOMS: atom_id res chain seq x y z
N MET A 1 22.74 7.89 -16.64
CA MET A 1 23.53 7.81 -15.39
C MET A 1 22.71 7.25 -14.23
N ALA A 2 21.48 7.73 -13.99
CA ALA A 2 20.61 7.27 -12.89
C ALA A 2 20.41 5.74 -12.77
N GLY A 3 20.34 5.01 -13.89
CA GLY A 3 20.17 3.54 -13.85
C GLY A 3 21.35 2.79 -13.22
N LYS A 4 22.59 3.17 -13.54
CA LYS A 4 23.80 2.54 -12.97
C LYS A 4 24.00 2.89 -11.50
N GLU A 5 23.64 4.11 -11.10
CA GLU A 5 23.69 4.53 -9.71
C GLU A 5 22.71 3.71 -8.85
N ARG A 6 21.50 3.45 -9.35
CA ARG A 6 20.54 2.57 -8.66
C ARG A 6 21.02 1.14 -8.55
N GLU A 7 21.60 0.58 -9.62
CA GLU A 7 22.19 -0.76 -9.58
C GLU A 7 23.24 -0.86 -8.46
N GLN A 8 24.13 0.14 -8.36
CA GLN A 8 25.14 0.16 -7.30
C GLN A 8 24.52 0.30 -5.90
N GLN A 9 23.51 1.16 -5.72
CA GLN A 9 22.83 1.34 -4.44
C GLN A 9 22.16 0.04 -3.96
N LEU A 10 21.49 -0.69 -4.86
CA LEU A 10 20.84 -1.97 -4.56
C LEU A 10 21.87 -3.07 -4.28
N LEU A 11 22.99 -3.09 -5.02
CA LEU A 11 24.09 -4.01 -4.81
C LEU A 11 24.74 -3.79 -3.43
N ASP A 12 25.08 -2.55 -3.10
CA ASP A 12 25.72 -2.18 -1.84
C ASP A 12 24.79 -2.44 -0.65
N GLY A 13 23.51 -2.03 -0.78
CA GLY A 13 22.48 -2.27 0.23
C GLY A 13 22.25 -3.76 0.46
N GLY A 14 22.08 -4.53 -0.61
CA GLY A 14 21.91 -5.98 -0.54
C GLY A 14 23.10 -6.69 0.09
N SER A 15 24.33 -6.26 -0.27
CA SER A 15 25.56 -6.83 0.29
C SER A 15 25.68 -6.57 1.80
N LYS A 16 25.28 -5.38 2.27
CA LYS A 16 25.22 -5.08 3.71
C LYS A 16 24.20 -5.95 4.43
N LEU A 17 23.06 -6.23 3.81
CA LEU A 17 22.01 -7.05 4.43
C LEU A 17 22.34 -8.55 4.51
N LEU A 18 23.34 -9.06 3.79
CA LEU A 18 23.82 -10.44 3.97
C LEU A 18 24.34 -10.66 5.41
N ASN A 19 24.91 -9.62 6.01
CA ASN A 19 25.32 -9.58 7.41
C ASN A 19 24.71 -8.34 8.06
N PRO A 20 23.42 -8.38 8.42
CA PRO A 20 22.68 -7.20 8.84
C PRO A 20 23.29 -6.61 10.13
N PRO A 21 23.27 -5.28 10.28
CA PRO A 21 23.81 -4.63 11.48
C PRO A 21 23.00 -5.02 12.72
N PHE A 22 23.66 -5.00 13.88
CA PHE A 22 22.99 -5.28 15.16
C PHE A 22 22.03 -4.15 15.59
N SER A 23 22.25 -2.93 15.11
CA SER A 23 21.39 -1.78 15.40
C SER A 23 20.13 -1.81 14.55
N ILE A 24 18.96 -1.78 15.21
CA ILE A 24 17.64 -1.73 14.55
C ILE A 24 17.51 -0.46 13.71
N ASP A 25 17.94 0.69 14.23
CA ASP A 25 17.83 1.98 13.51
C ASP A 25 18.66 1.98 12.22
N GLU A 26 19.86 1.40 12.27
CA GLU A 26 20.72 1.28 11.09
C GLU A 26 20.13 0.30 10.07
N LEU A 27 19.58 -0.83 10.54
CA LEU A 27 18.92 -1.81 9.68
C LEU A 27 17.70 -1.20 8.99
N LEU A 28 16.84 -0.48 9.73
CA LEU A 28 15.67 0.20 9.18
C LEU A 28 16.06 1.27 8.17
N PHE A 29 17.10 2.05 8.44
CA PHE A 29 17.62 3.04 7.49
C PHE A 29 18.10 2.39 6.18
N ILE A 30 18.80 1.26 6.26
CA ILE A 30 19.24 0.52 5.06
C ILE A 30 18.02 0.00 4.27
N LEU A 31 17.05 -0.61 4.95
CA LEU A 31 15.83 -1.15 4.34
C LEU A 31 14.98 -0.04 3.68
N GLU A 32 14.85 1.12 4.31
CA GLU A 32 14.11 2.27 3.76
C GLU A 32 14.77 2.81 2.48
N ARG A 33 16.11 2.88 2.45
CA ARG A 33 16.83 3.26 1.23
C ARG A 33 16.63 2.25 0.11
N ILE A 34 16.67 0.96 0.43
CA ILE A 34 16.43 -0.12 -0.53
C ILE A 34 15.00 -0.06 -1.07
N GLU A 35 14.01 0.15 -0.20
CA GLU A 35 12.59 0.34 -0.57
C GLU A 35 12.45 1.43 -1.64
N VAL A 36 13.01 2.61 -1.42
CA VAL A 36 12.95 3.74 -2.37
C VAL A 36 13.63 3.42 -3.70
N SER A 37 14.73 2.67 -3.68
CA SER A 37 15.41 2.23 -4.90
C SER A 37 14.61 1.16 -5.66
N LEU A 38 14.05 0.17 -4.96
CA LEU A 38 13.24 -0.90 -5.53
C LEU A 38 11.96 -0.38 -6.19
N SER A 39 11.28 0.59 -5.57
CA SER A 39 10.03 1.16 -6.09
C SER A 39 10.19 1.84 -7.46
N GLN A 40 11.43 2.16 -7.86
CA GLN A 40 11.76 2.76 -9.16
C GLN A 40 12.24 1.74 -10.20
N VAL A 41 12.36 0.47 -9.83
CA VAL A 41 12.75 -0.60 -10.75
C VAL A 41 11.50 -1.15 -11.42
N GLU A 42 11.46 -1.07 -12.74
CA GLU A 42 10.38 -1.63 -13.56
C GLU A 42 10.46 -3.16 -13.62
N GLN A 43 9.35 -3.78 -14.01
CA GLN A 43 9.25 -5.22 -14.17
C GLN A 43 10.16 -5.71 -15.31
N SER A 44 10.69 -6.93 -15.18
CA SER A 44 11.63 -7.52 -16.17
C SER A 44 12.88 -6.65 -16.44
N PRO A 45 13.67 -6.30 -15.41
CA PRO A 45 14.82 -5.44 -15.57
C PRO A 45 15.97 -6.13 -16.33
N ARG A 46 16.96 -5.33 -16.75
CA ARG A 46 18.15 -5.83 -17.47
C ARG A 46 18.97 -6.79 -16.60
N GLN A 47 19.75 -7.67 -17.24
CA GLN A 47 20.57 -8.66 -16.55
C GLN A 47 21.53 -8.07 -15.51
N SER A 48 22.07 -6.86 -15.76
CA SER A 48 22.91 -6.13 -14.80
C SER A 48 22.17 -5.82 -13.50
N MET A 49 20.93 -5.33 -13.61
CA MET A 49 20.07 -5.06 -12.47
C MET A 49 19.65 -6.34 -11.76
N VAL A 50 19.33 -7.41 -12.51
CA VAL A 50 19.05 -8.73 -11.92
C VAL A 50 20.24 -9.23 -11.10
N ALA A 51 21.46 -9.06 -11.61
CA ALA A 51 22.67 -9.41 -10.88
C ALA A 51 22.86 -8.54 -9.62
N ALA A 52 22.61 -7.22 -9.73
CA ALA A 52 22.68 -6.29 -8.60
C ALA A 52 21.66 -6.59 -7.49
N LEU A 53 20.47 -7.12 -7.85
CA LEU A 53 19.43 -7.53 -6.91
C LEU A 53 19.73 -8.87 -6.21
N SER A 54 20.66 -9.68 -6.72
CA SER A 54 20.91 -11.03 -6.22
C SER A 54 21.31 -11.08 -4.73
N PRO A 55 22.26 -10.26 -4.23
CA PRO A 55 22.61 -10.25 -2.81
C PRO A 55 21.44 -9.87 -1.92
N LEU A 56 20.66 -8.86 -2.34
CA LEU A 56 19.49 -8.39 -1.64
C LEU A 56 18.43 -9.49 -1.53
N ARG A 57 18.11 -10.15 -2.65
CA ARG A 57 17.14 -11.25 -2.70
C ARG A 57 17.51 -12.35 -1.70
N ASN A 58 18.78 -12.75 -1.68
CA ASN A 58 19.25 -13.79 -0.76
C ASN A 58 19.20 -13.33 0.71
N ALA A 59 19.53 -12.07 0.98
CA ALA A 59 19.49 -11.52 2.34
C ALA A 59 18.07 -11.47 2.92
N LEU A 60 17.09 -11.01 2.15
CA LEU A 60 15.70 -10.78 2.60
C LEU A 60 15.00 -12.05 3.09
N VAL A 61 15.38 -13.22 2.57
CA VAL A 61 14.81 -14.52 2.97
C VAL A 61 15.63 -15.27 4.02
N SER A 62 16.71 -14.66 4.51
CA SER A 62 17.45 -15.21 5.64
C SER A 62 16.61 -15.15 6.92
N ASP A 63 16.77 -16.13 7.81
CA ASP A 63 16.05 -16.16 9.08
C ASP A 63 16.31 -14.92 9.94
N LYS A 64 17.50 -14.31 9.80
CA LYS A 64 17.89 -13.07 10.49
C LYS A 64 16.95 -11.91 10.16
N LEU A 65 16.42 -11.84 8.93
CA LEU A 65 15.51 -10.76 8.49
C LEU A 65 14.06 -11.21 8.45
N LEU A 66 13.78 -12.38 7.83
CA LEU A 66 12.42 -12.88 7.63
C LEU A 66 11.71 -13.20 8.97
N ARG A 67 12.47 -13.71 9.95
CA ARG A 67 11.98 -14.09 11.29
C ARG A 67 12.47 -13.14 12.38
N HIS A 68 12.88 -11.92 12.02
CA HIS A 68 13.39 -10.92 12.96
C HIS A 68 12.38 -10.64 14.10
N SER A 69 12.83 -10.35 15.31
CA SER A 69 11.92 -10.15 16.46
C SER A 69 11.16 -8.82 16.39
N ASP A 70 11.81 -7.77 15.88
CA ASP A 70 11.25 -6.44 15.73
C ASP A 70 10.16 -6.38 14.64
N THR A 71 9.03 -5.73 14.96
CA THR A 71 7.88 -5.64 14.05
C THR A 71 8.10 -4.68 12.90
N ASP A 72 8.79 -3.56 13.12
CA ASP A 72 8.99 -2.53 12.10
C ASP A 72 10.01 -3.00 11.06
N VAL A 73 10.98 -3.82 11.49
CA VAL A 73 11.88 -4.56 10.60
C VAL A 73 11.08 -5.53 9.74
N LYS A 74 10.18 -6.34 10.32
CA LYS A 74 9.31 -7.25 9.54
C LYS A 74 8.48 -6.53 8.48
N VAL A 75 7.89 -5.38 8.83
CA VAL A 75 7.13 -4.56 7.88
C VAL A 75 8.03 -4.08 6.75
N SER A 76 9.22 -3.56 7.07
CA SER A 76 10.16 -3.05 6.07
C SER A 76 10.72 -4.16 5.15
N VAL A 77 10.97 -5.35 5.69
CA VAL A 77 11.34 -6.55 4.93
C VAL A 77 10.19 -6.96 4.00
N ALA A 78 8.95 -6.99 4.49
CA ALA A 78 7.77 -7.32 3.67
C ALA A 78 7.57 -6.33 2.52
N VAL A 79 7.81 -5.03 2.74
CA VAL A 79 7.80 -4.02 1.66
C VAL A 79 8.83 -4.36 0.60
N CYS A 80 10.10 -4.57 0.99
CA CYS A 80 11.17 -4.90 0.04
C CYS A 80 10.85 -6.19 -0.74
N ILE A 81 10.37 -7.24 -0.06
CA ILE A 81 9.99 -8.49 -0.71
C ILE A 81 8.81 -8.28 -1.68
N SER A 82 7.80 -7.49 -1.30
CA SER A 82 6.66 -7.20 -2.19
C SER A 82 7.08 -6.49 -3.48
N GLU A 83 8.08 -5.61 -3.39
CA GLU A 83 8.65 -4.95 -4.56
C GLU A 83 9.50 -5.91 -5.40
N ILE A 84 10.24 -6.84 -4.77
CA ILE A 84 10.93 -7.91 -5.51
C ILE A 84 9.91 -8.77 -6.28
N ILE A 85 8.79 -9.18 -5.65
CA ILE A 85 7.70 -9.90 -6.32
C ILE A 85 7.16 -9.10 -7.51
N ARG A 86 6.97 -7.78 -7.35
CA ARG A 86 6.52 -6.89 -8.44
C ARG A 86 7.52 -6.84 -9.59
N ILE A 87 8.82 -6.76 -9.30
CA ILE A 87 9.88 -6.64 -10.32
C ILE A 87 10.04 -7.95 -11.09
N THR A 88 9.97 -9.09 -10.41
CA THR A 88 10.19 -10.42 -11.03
C THR A 88 8.94 -11.02 -11.65
N ALA A 89 7.76 -10.48 -11.35
CA ALA A 89 6.51 -10.84 -12.03
C ALA A 89 6.75 -10.96 -13.57
N PRO A 90 6.16 -11.96 -14.25
CA PRO A 90 5.23 -12.96 -13.76
C PRO A 90 5.86 -14.12 -12.98
N HIS A 91 7.18 -14.14 -12.83
CA HIS A 91 7.90 -15.27 -12.24
C HIS A 91 8.11 -15.07 -10.74
N ALA A 92 7.89 -16.14 -9.97
CA ALA A 92 8.17 -16.14 -8.54
C ALA A 92 9.66 -15.86 -8.27
N PRO A 93 10.00 -14.94 -7.36
CA PRO A 93 11.38 -14.58 -7.10
C PRO A 93 12.16 -15.63 -6.30
N TYR A 94 11.46 -16.56 -5.64
CA TYR A 94 12.02 -17.58 -4.75
C TYR A 94 11.39 -18.94 -5.05
N ASP A 95 12.00 -20.00 -4.52
CA ASP A 95 11.40 -21.34 -4.53
C ASP A 95 10.12 -21.42 -3.67
N ASP A 96 9.37 -22.49 -3.88
CA ASP A 96 8.05 -22.73 -3.30
C ASP A 96 8.04 -22.67 -1.76
N GLU A 97 9.04 -23.26 -1.12
CA GLU A 97 9.14 -23.30 0.35
C GLU A 97 9.41 -21.91 0.91
N LYS A 98 10.31 -21.15 0.29
CA LYS A 98 10.55 -19.75 0.67
C LYS A 98 9.37 -18.85 0.36
N MET A 99 8.67 -19.07 -0.75
CA MET A 99 7.46 -18.31 -1.06
C MET A 99 6.37 -18.53 -0.01
N LYS A 100 6.18 -19.76 0.50
CA LYS A 100 5.24 -20.04 1.60
C LYS A 100 5.62 -19.25 2.85
N GLU A 101 6.87 -19.27 3.28
CA GLU A 101 7.34 -18.49 4.45
C GLU A 101 7.12 -16.98 4.27
N ILE A 102 7.36 -16.46 3.05
CA ILE A 102 7.13 -15.06 2.69
C ILE A 102 5.64 -14.70 2.81
N PHE A 103 4.74 -15.54 2.31
CA PHE A 103 3.30 -15.25 2.39
C PHE A 103 2.82 -15.26 3.84
N HIS A 104 3.34 -16.13 4.70
CA HIS A 104 3.04 -16.09 6.13
C HIS A 104 3.49 -14.77 6.75
N LEU A 105 4.68 -14.27 6.42
CA LEU A 105 5.15 -12.96 6.86
C LEU A 105 4.21 -11.84 6.37
N ILE A 106 3.82 -11.84 5.10
CA ILE A 106 2.98 -10.78 4.53
C ILE A 106 1.59 -10.77 5.18
N VAL A 107 0.94 -11.93 5.34
CA VAL A 107 -0.37 -12.02 6.02
C VAL A 107 -0.25 -11.58 7.49
N ALA A 108 0.83 -11.95 8.18
CA ALA A 108 1.09 -11.46 9.54
C ALA A 108 1.26 -9.93 9.61
N VAL A 109 1.91 -9.33 8.60
CA VAL A 109 2.06 -7.87 8.49
C VAL A 109 0.71 -7.18 8.25
N PHE A 110 -0.22 -7.78 7.49
CA PHE A 110 -1.56 -7.22 7.32
C PHE A 110 -2.37 -7.08 8.61
N GLN A 111 -2.07 -7.89 9.65
CA GLN A 111 -2.70 -7.72 10.97
C GLN A 111 -2.48 -6.32 11.55
N LYS A 112 -1.38 -5.65 11.15
CA LYS A 112 -1.01 -4.32 11.62
C LYS A 112 -1.84 -3.18 11.04
N LEU A 113 -2.64 -3.42 9.99
CA LEU A 113 -3.62 -2.45 9.50
C LEU A 113 -4.63 -2.01 10.59
N SER A 114 -4.80 -2.82 11.65
CA SER A 114 -5.73 -2.54 12.74
C SER A 114 -5.16 -1.74 13.90
N HIS A 115 -3.83 -1.57 14.04
CA HIS A 115 -3.23 -1.09 15.30
C HIS A 115 -1.98 -0.19 15.18
N MET A 116 -1.70 0.46 14.04
CA MET A 116 -0.45 1.21 13.89
C MET A 116 -0.56 2.75 13.91
N SER A 117 0.47 3.35 14.51
CA SER A 117 0.95 4.72 14.34
C SER A 117 1.14 5.05 12.85
N SER A 118 0.93 6.31 12.48
CA SER A 118 0.70 6.76 11.10
C SER A 118 1.81 6.46 10.08
N CYS A 119 3.06 6.21 10.50
CA CYS A 119 4.22 6.07 9.59
C CYS A 119 4.37 4.69 8.92
N PHE A 120 4.00 3.58 9.58
CA PHE A 120 4.11 2.23 8.99
C PHE A 120 2.81 1.76 8.35
N TYR A 121 1.67 2.39 8.66
CA TYR A 121 0.40 2.10 8.01
C TYR A 121 0.50 2.26 6.48
N SER A 122 1.14 3.32 5.99
CA SER A 122 1.35 3.56 4.56
C SER A 122 2.15 2.43 3.90
N LYS A 123 3.14 1.88 4.60
CA LYS A 123 3.96 0.75 4.15
C LYS A 123 3.16 -0.55 4.08
N VAL A 124 2.32 -0.85 5.08
CA VAL A 124 1.46 -2.04 5.02
C VAL A 124 0.42 -1.93 3.89
N VAL A 125 -0.11 -0.72 3.68
CA VAL A 125 -1.01 -0.45 2.54
C VAL A 125 -0.29 -0.62 1.21
N SER A 126 0.97 -0.19 1.07
CA SER A 126 1.73 -0.40 -0.17
C SER A 126 1.93 -1.88 -0.47
N VAL A 127 2.28 -2.70 0.52
CA VAL A 127 2.39 -4.17 0.36
C VAL A 127 1.08 -4.77 -0.15
N LEU A 128 -0.05 -4.42 0.47
CA LEU A 128 -1.37 -4.94 0.08
C LEU A 128 -1.74 -4.54 -1.36
N VAL A 129 -1.54 -3.27 -1.70
CA VAL A 129 -1.81 -2.75 -3.05
C VAL A 129 -0.89 -3.40 -4.09
N THR A 130 0.39 -3.57 -3.77
CA THR A 130 1.34 -4.26 -4.64
C THR A 130 0.90 -5.69 -4.88
N MET A 131 0.58 -6.45 -3.83
CA MET A 131 0.09 -7.83 -3.94
C MET A 131 -1.19 -7.96 -4.79
N ALA A 132 -2.15 -7.05 -4.60
CA ALA A 132 -3.38 -7.05 -5.39
C ALA A 132 -3.08 -6.79 -6.87
N LYS A 133 -2.23 -5.80 -7.18
CA LYS A 133 -1.84 -5.45 -8.55
C LYS A 133 -1.04 -6.54 -9.24
N THR A 134 -0.14 -7.19 -8.50
CA THR A 134 0.67 -8.30 -9.02
C THR A 134 -0.06 -9.63 -8.98
N ARG A 135 -1.34 -9.67 -8.58
CA ARG A 135 -2.14 -10.89 -8.47
C ARG A 135 -1.43 -12.00 -7.70
N ALA A 136 -0.64 -11.65 -6.67
CA ALA A 136 0.22 -12.58 -5.95
C ALA A 136 -0.56 -13.69 -5.20
N ILE A 137 -1.88 -13.51 -5.04
CA ILE A 137 -2.80 -14.53 -4.54
C ILE A 137 -2.83 -15.79 -5.42
N LEU A 138 -2.58 -15.67 -6.72
CA LEU A 138 -2.50 -16.83 -7.62
C LEU A 138 -1.31 -17.72 -7.28
N VAL A 139 -0.19 -17.11 -6.90
CA VAL A 139 0.98 -17.87 -6.44
C VAL A 139 0.67 -18.59 -5.12
N MET A 140 -0.10 -17.96 -4.22
CA MET A 140 -0.55 -18.67 -3.01
C MET A 140 -1.46 -19.87 -3.33
N MET A 141 -2.27 -19.78 -4.39
CA MET A 141 -3.13 -20.87 -4.85
C MET A 141 -2.30 -21.99 -5.48
N ASP A 142 -1.35 -21.66 -6.36
CA ASP A 142 -0.45 -22.62 -7.00
C ASP A 142 0.44 -23.37 -5.99
N LEU A 143 0.70 -22.77 -4.82
CA LEU A 143 1.47 -23.34 -3.71
C LEU A 143 0.62 -24.07 -2.66
N ASP A 144 -0.66 -24.31 -2.93
CA ASP A 144 -1.62 -24.96 -2.03
C ASP A 144 -1.75 -24.31 -0.64
N CYS A 145 -1.61 -22.98 -0.54
CA CYS A 145 -1.67 -22.24 0.72
C CYS A 145 -3.11 -22.00 1.23
N HIS A 146 -4.01 -22.98 1.11
CA HIS A 146 -5.45 -22.81 1.38
C HIS A 146 -5.75 -22.27 2.78
N ALA A 147 -5.11 -22.81 3.83
CA ALA A 147 -5.32 -22.36 5.21
C ALA A 147 -4.93 -20.88 5.39
N LEU A 148 -3.83 -20.46 4.76
CA LEU A 148 -3.34 -19.08 4.84
C LEU A 148 -4.22 -18.11 4.05
N ILE A 149 -4.79 -18.55 2.92
CA ILE A 149 -5.77 -17.76 2.15
C ILE A 149 -7.03 -17.53 2.99
N ILE A 150 -7.54 -18.57 3.66
CA ILE A 150 -8.70 -18.46 4.55
C ILE A 150 -8.40 -17.52 5.72
N GLU A 151 -7.21 -17.66 6.34
CA GLU A 151 -6.75 -16.75 7.39
C GLU A 151 -6.73 -15.29 6.90
N MET A 152 -6.20 -15.05 5.69
CA MET A 152 -6.17 -13.72 5.08
C MET A 152 -7.57 -13.14 4.85
N PHE A 153 -8.54 -13.95 4.41
CA PHE A 153 -9.93 -13.52 4.21
C PHE A 153 -10.58 -13.11 5.53
N GLN A 154 -10.47 -13.98 6.54
CA GLN A 154 -10.95 -13.69 7.89
C GLN A 154 -10.28 -12.44 8.45
N LEU A 155 -8.98 -12.28 8.20
CA LEU A 155 -8.22 -11.12 8.62
C LEU A 155 -8.76 -9.83 7.97
N PHE A 156 -8.95 -9.78 6.66
CA PHE A 156 -9.48 -8.62 5.95
C PHE A 156 -10.89 -8.24 6.44
N LEU A 157 -11.75 -9.23 6.66
CA LEU A 157 -13.11 -9.03 7.19
C LEU A 157 -13.11 -8.56 8.66
N ARG A 158 -12.11 -8.95 9.46
CA ARG A 158 -11.96 -8.53 10.86
C ARG A 158 -11.37 -7.13 11.02
N ILE A 159 -10.38 -6.76 10.20
CA ILE A 159 -9.64 -5.50 10.36
C ILE A 159 -10.27 -4.32 9.59
N THR A 160 -11.33 -4.56 8.81
CA THR A 160 -12.04 -3.51 8.07
C THR A 160 -12.81 -2.59 9.02
N ARG A 161 -12.11 -1.60 9.60
CA ARG A 161 -12.67 -0.54 10.46
C ARG A 161 -13.11 0.69 9.66
N SER A 162 -13.96 1.51 10.28
CA SER A 162 -14.56 2.75 9.73
C SER A 162 -13.59 3.77 9.12
N ASN A 163 -12.27 3.70 9.35
CA ASN A 163 -11.26 4.63 8.81
C ASN A 163 -10.42 4.12 7.64
N ASN A 164 -10.69 2.92 7.09
CA ASN A 164 -9.92 2.44 5.93
C ASN A 164 -10.21 3.29 4.67
N SER A 165 -9.15 3.69 3.96
CA SER A 165 -9.26 4.34 2.65
C SER A 165 -9.93 3.42 1.64
N GLU A 166 -10.72 3.97 0.71
CA GLU A 166 -11.31 3.22 -0.41
C GLU A 166 -10.26 2.41 -1.19
N LYS A 167 -9.01 2.89 -1.27
CA LYS A 167 -7.90 2.15 -1.90
C LYS A 167 -7.60 0.81 -1.21
N VAL A 168 -7.69 0.76 0.11
CA VAL A 168 -7.45 -0.45 0.92
C VAL A 168 -8.58 -1.44 0.70
N LEU A 169 -9.83 -0.96 0.75
CA LEU A 169 -11.01 -1.79 0.47
C LEU A 169 -10.94 -2.38 -0.95
N ALA A 170 -10.62 -1.56 -1.95
CA ALA A 170 -10.48 -2.02 -3.32
C ALA A 170 -9.39 -3.09 -3.50
N ALA A 171 -8.26 -2.97 -2.80
CA ALA A 171 -7.21 -3.98 -2.84
C ALA A 171 -7.67 -5.31 -2.20
N MET A 172 -8.32 -5.26 -1.03
CA MET A 172 -8.87 -6.45 -0.38
C MET A 172 -9.93 -7.14 -1.24
N VAL A 173 -10.88 -6.39 -1.79
CA VAL A 173 -11.92 -6.91 -2.68
C VAL A 173 -11.30 -7.55 -3.91
N THR A 174 -10.34 -6.88 -4.56
CA THR A 174 -9.63 -7.41 -5.73
C THR A 174 -8.95 -8.74 -5.40
N THR A 175 -8.16 -8.78 -4.32
CA THR A 175 -7.44 -10.00 -3.90
C THR A 175 -8.40 -11.15 -3.61
N MET A 176 -9.47 -10.91 -2.84
CA MET A 176 -10.45 -11.95 -2.49
C MET A 176 -11.24 -12.43 -3.71
N THR A 177 -11.63 -11.50 -4.60
CA THR A 177 -12.36 -11.81 -5.84
C THR A 177 -11.52 -12.69 -6.76
N ILE A 178 -10.25 -12.32 -7.00
CA ILE A 178 -9.36 -13.09 -7.88
C ILE A 178 -9.19 -14.52 -7.34
N ALA A 179 -9.02 -14.70 -6.03
CA ALA A 179 -8.85 -16.03 -5.46
C ALA A 179 -10.07 -16.94 -5.75
N ILE A 180 -11.28 -16.41 -5.63
CA ILE A 180 -12.52 -17.17 -5.87
C ILE A 180 -12.72 -17.45 -7.36
N LEU A 181 -12.55 -16.44 -8.22
CA LEU A 181 -12.78 -16.57 -9.66
C LEU A 181 -11.84 -17.57 -10.32
N GLU A 182 -10.58 -17.58 -9.88
CA GLU A 182 -9.50 -18.40 -10.45
C GLU A 182 -9.40 -19.78 -9.79
N SER A 183 -10.23 -20.07 -8.77
CA SER A 183 -10.28 -21.41 -8.17
C SER A 183 -11.01 -22.39 -9.09
N ASP A 184 -10.47 -23.58 -9.31
CA ASP A 184 -11.18 -24.64 -10.06
C ASP A 184 -12.40 -25.14 -9.29
N ASP A 185 -12.22 -25.43 -7.99
CA ASP A 185 -13.27 -25.79 -7.03
C ASP A 185 -13.24 -24.87 -5.81
N ILE A 186 -14.42 -24.49 -5.32
CA ILE A 186 -14.55 -23.56 -4.20
C ILE A 186 -14.89 -24.31 -2.93
N SER A 187 -13.92 -24.38 -2.01
CA SER A 187 -14.15 -24.90 -0.65
C SER A 187 -15.17 -24.03 0.10
N LEU A 188 -16.14 -24.67 0.77
CA LEU A 188 -17.11 -23.95 1.60
C LEU A 188 -16.44 -23.15 2.72
N GLU A 189 -15.27 -23.58 3.19
CA GLU A 189 -14.51 -22.89 4.23
C GLU A 189 -14.08 -21.48 3.84
N ILE A 190 -13.87 -21.22 2.53
CA ILE A 190 -13.55 -19.87 2.03
C ILE A 190 -14.80 -18.99 1.95
N LEU A 191 -15.97 -19.58 1.69
CA LEU A 191 -17.25 -18.87 1.56
C LEU A 191 -17.86 -18.50 2.91
N ILE A 192 -17.70 -19.37 3.92
CA ILE A 192 -18.21 -19.17 5.28
C ILE A 192 -17.90 -17.78 5.86
N PRO A 193 -16.64 -17.30 5.89
CA PRO A 193 -16.34 -15.98 6.48
C PRO A 193 -16.98 -14.83 5.70
N ILE A 194 -17.10 -14.95 4.37
CA ILE A 194 -17.71 -13.93 3.50
C ILE A 194 -19.23 -13.89 3.71
N LEU A 195 -19.88 -15.06 3.81
CA LEU A 195 -21.31 -15.14 4.10
C LEU A 195 -21.63 -14.59 5.49
N ALA A 196 -20.82 -14.94 6.49
CA ALA A 196 -20.98 -14.42 7.84
C ALA A 196 -20.92 -12.88 7.88
N SER A 197 -20.07 -12.25 7.06
CA SER A 197 -19.93 -10.79 7.05
C SER A 197 -21.15 -10.07 6.43
N VAL A 198 -21.90 -10.71 5.52
CA VAL A 198 -23.06 -10.12 4.84
C VAL A 198 -24.41 -10.42 5.49
N ARG A 199 -24.41 -10.94 6.72
CA ARG A 199 -25.64 -11.02 7.54
C ARG A 199 -26.20 -9.62 7.78
N LYS A 200 -27.53 -9.46 7.71
CA LYS A 200 -28.19 -8.14 7.84
C LYS A 200 -27.86 -7.42 9.14
N GLU A 201 -27.68 -8.16 10.24
CA GLU A 201 -27.25 -7.59 11.53
C GLU A 201 -25.89 -6.89 11.44
N ASN A 202 -25.00 -7.34 10.55
CA ASN A 202 -23.65 -6.78 10.40
C ASN A 202 -23.63 -5.51 9.54
N GLU A 203 -24.71 -5.19 8.81
CA GLU A 203 -24.79 -3.98 7.98
C GLU A 203 -24.55 -2.72 8.82
N ASN A 204 -25.16 -2.65 10.01
CA ASN A 204 -25.02 -1.50 10.90
C ASN A 204 -23.87 -1.67 11.92
N VAL A 205 -23.53 -2.90 12.32
CA VAL A 205 -22.49 -3.16 13.32
C VAL A 205 -21.08 -3.07 12.72
N PHE A 206 -20.89 -3.59 11.50
CA PHE A 206 -19.60 -3.63 10.81
C PHE A 206 -19.75 -3.21 9.33
N PRO A 207 -20.19 -1.97 9.02
CA PRO A 207 -20.59 -1.56 7.68
C PRO A 207 -19.53 -1.74 6.60
N LYS A 208 -18.24 -1.53 6.92
CA LYS A 208 -17.15 -1.71 5.94
C LYS A 208 -16.80 -3.17 5.67
N SER A 209 -16.87 -4.03 6.70
CA SER A 209 -16.70 -5.48 6.54
C SER A 209 -17.86 -6.06 5.74
N TRP A 210 -19.09 -5.63 6.06
CA TRP A 210 -20.30 -5.97 5.32
C TRP A 210 -20.22 -5.53 3.85
N LYS A 211 -19.82 -4.28 3.57
CA LYS A 211 -19.61 -3.76 2.21
C LYS A 211 -18.56 -4.56 1.44
N LEU A 212 -17.43 -4.89 2.08
CA LEU A 212 -16.38 -5.70 1.47
C LEU A 212 -16.90 -7.10 1.08
N GLY A 213 -17.56 -7.81 2.01
CA GLY A 213 -18.11 -9.12 1.73
C GLY A 213 -19.18 -9.08 0.63
N LYS A 214 -20.04 -8.06 0.65
CA LYS A 214 -21.08 -7.86 -0.37
C LYS A 214 -20.48 -7.65 -1.75
N GLU A 215 -19.43 -6.84 -1.88
CA GLU A 215 -18.77 -6.61 -3.17
C GLU A 215 -18.07 -7.88 -3.69
N VAL A 216 -17.43 -8.66 -2.80
CA VAL A 216 -16.82 -9.94 -3.20
C VAL A 216 -17.88 -10.93 -3.70
N ILE A 217 -19.00 -11.11 -2.97
CA ILE A 217 -20.12 -11.98 -3.39
C ILE A 217 -20.68 -11.53 -4.74
N LYS A 218 -20.88 -10.22 -4.91
CA LYS A 218 -21.38 -9.63 -6.16
C LYS A 218 -20.46 -9.93 -7.33
N ASN A 219 -19.16 -9.71 -7.17
CA ASN A 219 -18.17 -9.94 -8.23
C ASN A 219 -18.03 -11.42 -8.58
N CYS A 220 -18.25 -12.31 -7.61
CA CYS A 220 -18.06 -13.75 -7.78
C CYS A 220 -19.38 -14.50 -8.02
N ALA A 221 -20.51 -13.81 -8.19
CA ALA A 221 -21.86 -14.38 -8.14
C ALA A 221 -22.03 -15.64 -9.01
N ALA A 222 -21.63 -15.57 -10.28
CA ALA A 222 -21.72 -16.71 -11.20
C ALA A 222 -20.84 -17.90 -10.80
N LYS A 223 -19.65 -17.63 -10.25
CA LYS A 223 -18.70 -18.69 -9.84
C LYS A 223 -19.14 -19.37 -8.54
N ILE A 224 -19.73 -18.62 -7.60
CA ILE A 224 -20.16 -19.15 -6.29
C ILE A 224 -21.57 -19.75 -6.30
N GLU A 225 -22.38 -19.47 -7.33
CA GLU A 225 -23.76 -19.95 -7.47
C GLU A 225 -23.96 -21.44 -7.13
N PRO A 226 -23.17 -22.38 -7.67
CA PRO A 226 -23.37 -23.80 -7.35
C PRO A 226 -23.00 -24.19 -5.90
N TYR A 227 -22.27 -23.34 -5.17
CA TYR A 227 -21.75 -23.64 -3.83
C TYR A 227 -22.51 -22.90 -2.72
N ILE A 228 -23.15 -21.77 -3.05
CA ILE A 228 -23.67 -20.83 -2.06
C ILE A 228 -24.76 -21.43 -1.17
N LEU A 229 -25.67 -22.23 -1.74
CA LEU A 229 -26.76 -22.85 -0.98
C LEU A 229 -26.22 -23.85 0.05
N LYS A 230 -25.21 -24.63 -0.34
CA LYS A 230 -24.53 -25.58 0.55
C LYS A 230 -23.80 -24.85 1.69
N ALA A 231 -23.16 -23.72 1.39
CA ALA A 231 -22.47 -22.89 2.38
C ALA A 231 -23.44 -22.18 3.35
N VAL A 232 -24.61 -21.73 2.88
CA VAL A 232 -25.64 -21.16 3.75
C VAL A 232 -26.22 -22.24 4.66
N ASN A 233 -26.51 -23.43 4.13
CA ASN A 233 -27.03 -24.55 4.91
C ASN A 233 -26.05 -25.01 6.00
N SER A 234 -24.73 -24.98 5.73
CA SER A 234 -23.74 -25.35 6.74
C SER A 234 -23.64 -24.35 7.90
N LEU A 235 -24.04 -23.09 7.69
CA LEU A 235 -24.11 -22.06 8.73
C LEU A 235 -25.38 -22.16 9.59
N GLY A 236 -26.40 -22.88 9.12
CA GLY A 236 -27.68 -23.04 9.84
C GLY A 236 -28.47 -21.73 10.01
N VAL A 237 -28.16 -20.70 9.21
CA VAL A 237 -28.84 -19.40 9.23
C VAL A 237 -29.77 -19.30 8.02
N PRO A 238 -31.04 -18.88 8.20
CA PRO A 238 -31.97 -18.70 7.10
C PRO A 238 -31.46 -17.72 6.02
N VAL A 239 -31.73 -18.01 4.74
CA VAL A 239 -31.27 -17.22 3.58
C VAL A 239 -31.74 -15.75 3.66
N ASP A 240 -32.93 -15.50 4.19
CA ASP A 240 -33.52 -14.16 4.35
C ASP A 240 -32.81 -13.28 5.41
N SER A 241 -31.95 -13.88 6.24
CA SER A 241 -31.14 -13.19 7.25
C SER A 241 -29.86 -12.57 6.67
N TYR A 242 -29.54 -12.86 5.41
CA TYR A 242 -28.42 -12.28 4.66
C TYR A 242 -28.86 -11.11 3.77
N ASP A 243 -27.91 -10.33 3.26
CA ASP A 243 -28.17 -9.34 2.21
C ASP A 243 -28.93 -9.98 1.02
N GLN A 244 -29.80 -9.20 0.37
CA GLN A 244 -30.66 -9.66 -0.73
C GLN A 244 -29.87 -10.36 -1.85
N ILE A 245 -28.59 -10.01 -2.02
CA ILE A 245 -27.70 -10.62 -3.00
C ILE A 245 -27.56 -12.13 -2.83
N VAL A 246 -27.47 -12.62 -1.59
CA VAL A 246 -27.33 -14.06 -1.30
C VAL A 246 -28.59 -14.79 -1.74
N GLY A 247 -29.76 -14.23 -1.39
CA GLY A 247 -31.05 -14.78 -1.80
C GLY A 247 -31.25 -14.79 -3.32
N SER A 248 -30.78 -13.77 -4.05
CA SER A 248 -30.86 -13.76 -5.51
C SER A 248 -30.02 -14.85 -6.17
N ILE A 249 -28.83 -15.12 -5.65
CA ILE A 249 -27.95 -16.16 -6.21
C ILE A 249 -28.53 -17.55 -5.89
N CYS A 250 -29.04 -17.76 -4.68
CA CYS A 250 -29.65 -19.05 -4.30
C CYS A 250 -30.86 -19.41 -5.17
N ARG A 251 -31.71 -18.44 -5.52
CA ARG A 251 -32.88 -18.68 -6.39
C ARG A 251 -32.51 -19.11 -7.81
N ASN A 252 -31.38 -18.62 -8.33
CA ASN A 252 -30.90 -19.03 -9.65
C ASN A 252 -30.37 -20.47 -9.62
N ALA A 253 -29.70 -20.85 -8.51
CA ALA A 253 -29.19 -22.20 -8.32
C ALA A 253 -30.30 -23.27 -8.20
N ASP A 254 -31.46 -22.92 -7.64
CA ASP A 254 -32.62 -23.84 -7.53
C ASP A 254 -33.35 -24.05 -8.88
N GLY A 255 -33.19 -23.13 -9.84
CA GLY A 255 -33.86 -23.20 -11.15
C GLY A 255 -33.32 -24.27 -12.12
N ILE A 256 -32.22 -24.95 -11.78
CA ILE A 256 -31.52 -25.89 -12.69
C ILE A 256 -31.82 -27.37 -12.37
N LYS A 257 -32.62 -27.67 -11.34
CA LYS A 257 -33.01 -29.06 -11.01
C LYS A 257 -34.46 -29.38 -11.40
N SER A 258 -34.74 -29.54 -12.70
CA SER A 258 -35.92 -30.31 -13.13
C SER A 258 -35.73 -31.01 -14.47
N TYR A 259 -35.02 -32.15 -14.49
CA TYR A 259 -35.22 -33.21 -15.50
C TYR A 259 -35.07 -34.61 -14.82
N ASP A 260 -36.22 -35.28 -14.67
CA ASP A 260 -36.56 -36.73 -14.67
C ASP A 260 -36.02 -37.77 -13.65
N LEU A 261 -36.89 -38.07 -12.64
CA LEU A 261 -37.51 -39.34 -12.12
C LEU A 261 -36.85 -40.76 -12.26
N PRO A 262 -37.23 -41.82 -11.47
CA PRO A 262 -38.53 -42.02 -10.80
C PRO A 262 -38.58 -42.66 -9.37
N GLY A 263 -39.67 -42.31 -8.66
CA GLY A 263 -40.58 -43.31 -8.05
C GLY A 263 -40.23 -43.91 -6.68
N SER A 264 -40.88 -43.42 -5.63
CA SER A 264 -41.79 -44.24 -4.78
C SER A 264 -42.45 -43.36 -3.72
N ALA A 265 -43.78 -43.42 -3.71
CA ALA A 265 -44.60 -42.94 -2.64
C ALA A 265 -44.29 -43.72 -1.35
N GLU A 266 -44.44 -43.09 -0.18
CA GLU A 266 -45.56 -43.41 0.71
C GLU A 266 -45.57 -42.57 2.00
N HIS A 267 -46.75 -42.01 2.23
CA HIS A 267 -47.46 -41.87 3.50
C HIS A 267 -46.92 -40.96 4.63
N LEU A 268 -47.64 -39.84 4.72
CA LEU A 268 -47.96 -39.04 5.90
C LEU A 268 -48.28 -39.87 7.16
N ILE A 269 -47.66 -39.51 8.29
CA ILE A 269 -48.32 -39.48 9.60
C ILE A 269 -47.85 -38.22 10.34
N ASN A 270 -48.78 -37.27 10.53
CA ASN A 270 -48.70 -36.24 11.56
C ASN A 270 -48.85 -36.89 12.94
N TYR A 271 -48.11 -36.46 13.96
CA TYR A 271 -48.70 -36.09 15.25
C TYR A 271 -47.72 -35.26 16.11
N GLU A 272 -48.33 -34.39 16.90
CA GLU A 272 -47.80 -33.30 17.70
C GLU A 272 -46.88 -33.74 18.87
N ARG A 273 -46.00 -32.80 19.28
CA ARG A 273 -45.29 -32.73 20.57
C ARG A 273 -46.27 -32.18 21.63
N PRO A 274 -46.31 -32.57 22.95
CA PRO A 274 -45.26 -32.33 23.99
C PRO A 274 -45.32 -33.25 25.26
N PRO A 275 -44.73 -32.93 26.45
CA PRO A 275 -43.39 -32.42 26.83
C PRO A 275 -42.64 -33.28 27.91
N ALA A 276 -41.35 -32.96 28.13
CA ALA A 276 -40.52 -33.04 29.35
C ALA A 276 -40.51 -34.29 30.28
N GLN A 277 -39.30 -34.83 30.54
CA GLN A 277 -38.69 -34.86 31.90
C GLN A 277 -37.31 -35.53 31.91
N CYS A 278 -36.37 -34.93 32.65
CA CYS A 278 -35.04 -35.43 32.97
C CYS A 278 -35.09 -36.44 34.12
N ILE A 279 -34.38 -37.58 34.05
CA ILE A 279 -33.73 -38.24 35.21
C ILE A 279 -32.52 -39.08 34.73
N GLY A 280 -31.37 -38.93 35.41
CA GLY A 280 -30.55 -40.09 35.82
C GLY A 280 -29.28 -40.38 35.02
N GLY A 281 -28.12 -40.09 35.60
CA GLY A 281 -26.82 -40.24 34.94
C GLY A 281 -26.28 -41.67 34.85
N LYS A 282 -25.16 -41.81 34.14
CA LYS A 282 -24.00 -42.60 34.58
C LYS A 282 -22.76 -42.23 33.77
N LYS A 283 -21.68 -42.02 34.51
CA LYS A 283 -20.32 -41.69 34.10
C LYS A 283 -19.60 -42.98 33.69
N ILE A 284 -19.04 -43.06 32.48
CA ILE A 284 -17.94 -44.00 32.17
C ILE A 284 -16.87 -43.28 31.36
N ARG A 285 -15.65 -43.41 31.87
CA ARG A 285 -14.35 -42.94 31.39
C ARG A 285 -13.70 -44.06 30.59
N CYS A 286 -13.13 -43.75 29.42
CA CYS A 286 -11.99 -44.48 28.82
C CYS A 286 -11.06 -43.41 28.22
N LYS A 287 -9.93 -43.06 28.85
CA LYS A 287 -8.61 -43.74 28.82
C LYS A 287 -7.95 -43.71 27.44
N THR A 288 -7.03 -42.74 27.32
CA THR A 288 -5.82 -42.72 26.50
C THR A 288 -4.91 -43.91 26.80
N THR A 289 -4.23 -44.44 25.77
CA THR A 289 -2.75 -44.50 25.69
C THR A 289 -2.26 -44.94 24.29
N PRO A 290 -1.01 -44.61 23.93
CA PRO A 290 -0.45 -44.59 22.57
C PRO A 290 0.54 -45.73 22.29
N GLU A 291 1.08 -45.82 21.07
CA GLU A 291 2.35 -46.54 20.84
C GLU A 291 3.20 -45.95 19.68
N ASN A 292 4.50 -46.18 19.85
CA ASN A 292 5.70 -45.49 19.36
C ASN A 292 6.32 -46.19 18.11
N ARG A 293 6.96 -45.46 17.18
CA ARG A 293 8.44 -45.34 16.88
C ARG A 293 9.05 -46.27 15.82
N GLY A 294 9.89 -45.64 14.98
CA GLY A 294 11.17 -46.12 14.42
C GLY A 294 11.06 -46.91 13.10
N THR A 295 11.97 -46.86 12.13
CA THR A 295 13.34 -46.30 12.03
C THR A 295 13.81 -46.34 10.55
N GLU A 296 14.89 -45.63 10.24
CA GLU A 296 15.57 -45.43 8.93
C GLU A 296 16.34 -46.66 8.37
N GLU A 297 16.63 -46.65 7.05
CA GLU A 297 17.96 -46.84 6.38
C GLU A 297 17.78 -47.18 4.85
N THR A 298 18.23 -46.32 3.91
CA THR A 298 19.40 -46.42 2.97
C THR A 298 19.58 -47.78 2.22
N ASN A 299 19.90 -47.92 0.92
CA ASN A 299 20.86 -47.23 0.05
C ASN A 299 20.72 -47.65 -1.46
N ASP A 300 20.74 -46.67 -2.37
CA ASP A 300 21.62 -46.50 -3.55
C ASP A 300 21.78 -47.56 -4.69
N LYS A 301 21.46 -47.14 -5.93
CA LYS A 301 22.34 -46.99 -7.12
C LYS A 301 21.53 -46.85 -8.42
N GLY A 302 21.78 -45.78 -9.16
CA GLY A 302 20.99 -45.38 -10.34
C GLY A 302 21.60 -45.65 -11.71
N GLN A 303 20.88 -45.18 -12.74
CA GLN A 303 21.39 -44.41 -13.89
C GLN A 303 20.21 -43.91 -14.74
N SER A 304 20.21 -42.59 -15.03
CA SER A 304 19.91 -41.84 -16.28
C SER A 304 18.95 -42.49 -17.31
N VAL A 305 17.96 -41.84 -17.95
CA VAL A 305 17.73 -40.45 -18.42
C VAL A 305 16.24 -40.33 -18.82
N ASP A 306 15.72 -39.09 -18.81
CA ASP A 306 14.65 -38.49 -19.67
C ASP A 306 13.80 -37.53 -18.82
N LEU A 307 14.13 -36.22 -18.75
CA LEU A 307 13.68 -35.17 -19.68
C LEU A 307 12.23 -35.38 -20.16
N LEU A 308 11.27 -34.71 -19.49
CA LEU A 308 10.28 -33.81 -20.11
C LEU A 308 9.27 -33.27 -19.07
N SER A 309 9.26 -31.93 -18.97
CA SER A 309 8.05 -31.08 -18.88
C SER A 309 7.12 -31.16 -17.64
N ALA A 310 7.47 -30.40 -16.61
CA ALA A 310 6.50 -29.76 -15.71
C ALA A 310 6.83 -28.27 -15.54
N GLY A 311 6.89 -27.53 -16.66
CA GLY A 311 7.28 -26.13 -16.72
C GLY A 311 6.28 -25.22 -17.46
N SER A 312 5.05 -25.70 -17.65
CA SER A 312 4.07 -25.07 -18.54
C SER A 312 3.06 -24.18 -17.81
N SER A 313 2.76 -24.43 -16.53
CA SER A 313 1.62 -23.77 -15.85
C SER A 313 1.95 -22.41 -15.23
N LEU A 314 3.20 -22.17 -14.78
CA LEU A 314 3.60 -20.88 -14.19
C LEU A 314 3.71 -19.73 -15.20
N LYS A 315 3.77 -20.01 -16.51
CA LYS A 315 3.92 -18.97 -17.55
C LYS A 315 2.62 -18.27 -17.93
N LEU A 316 1.46 -18.84 -17.59
CA LEU A 316 0.17 -18.36 -18.10
C LEU A 316 -0.60 -17.47 -17.11
N CYS A 317 -0.37 -17.63 -15.80
CA CYS A 317 -1.27 -17.09 -14.76
C CYS A 317 -1.25 -15.55 -14.60
N MET A 318 -0.21 -14.88 -15.08
CA MET A 318 0.00 -13.44 -14.85
C MET A 318 -0.19 -12.59 -16.13
N ARG A 319 -0.61 -13.20 -17.25
CA ARG A 319 -0.55 -12.56 -18.58
C ARG A 319 -1.83 -11.88 -19.07
N GLN A 320 -2.88 -11.80 -18.25
CA GLN A 320 -4.14 -11.16 -18.65
C GLN A 320 -4.38 -9.88 -17.84
N GLN A 321 -4.11 -8.74 -18.48
CA GLN A 321 -4.73 -7.45 -18.19
C GLN A 321 -5.42 -6.96 -19.47
N ALA A 322 -6.72 -6.66 -19.39
CA ALA A 322 -7.27 -5.38 -19.84
C ALA A 322 -8.80 -5.30 -19.60
N THR A 323 -9.24 -4.05 -19.40
CA THR A 323 -10.59 -3.48 -19.50
C THR A 323 -11.56 -3.67 -18.34
N PHE A 324 -11.83 -2.58 -17.62
CA PHE A 324 -13.19 -2.12 -17.30
C PHE A 324 -13.15 -0.61 -17.03
N THR A 325 -13.78 0.18 -17.91
CA THR A 325 -14.11 1.59 -17.68
C THR A 325 -15.62 1.80 -17.77
N ASN A 326 -16.11 2.53 -16.75
CA ASN A 326 -17.20 3.52 -16.72
C ASN A 326 -18.69 3.13 -16.84
N THR A 327 -19.47 3.69 -15.89
CA THR A 327 -20.56 4.67 -16.14
C THR A 327 -20.83 5.46 -14.84
N CYS A 328 -20.59 6.79 -14.84
CA CYS A 328 -21.55 7.93 -14.76
C CYS A 328 -22.11 8.21 -13.33
N SER A 329 -22.24 9.42 -12.79
CA SER A 329 -22.57 10.73 -13.39
C SER A 329 -22.12 11.94 -12.54
N ASP A 330 -22.12 13.11 -13.18
CA ASP A 330 -21.94 14.48 -12.71
C ASP A 330 -22.58 14.86 -11.36
N GLN A 331 -21.85 15.69 -10.59
CA GLN A 331 -22.40 16.94 -10.06
C GLN A 331 -21.26 17.90 -9.68
N SER A 332 -21.28 19.06 -10.33
CA SER A 332 -20.40 20.20 -10.10
C SER A 332 -20.68 20.88 -8.76
N VAL A 333 -19.67 21.01 -7.89
CA VAL A 333 -19.60 22.11 -6.91
C VAL A 333 -18.15 22.53 -6.78
N ASN A 334 -17.88 23.80 -7.05
CA ASN A 334 -16.58 24.45 -7.00
C ASN A 334 -16.43 25.13 -5.62
N PRO A 335 -15.50 24.73 -4.72
CA PRO A 335 -15.49 25.35 -3.39
C PRO A 335 -14.11 25.85 -2.95
N TRP A 336 -13.38 26.65 -3.75
CA TRP A 336 -12.25 27.43 -3.22
C TRP A 336 -12.07 28.76 -3.98
N SER A 337 -12.85 29.76 -3.58
CA SER A 337 -12.44 31.17 -3.67
C SER A 337 -11.93 31.55 -2.28
N CYS A 338 -10.67 31.94 -2.15
CA CYS A 338 -10.15 32.52 -0.91
C CYS A 338 -9.64 33.93 -1.21
N HIS A 339 -10.29 34.88 -0.57
CA HIS A 339 -9.97 36.30 -0.51
C HIS A 339 -8.56 36.54 0.06
N GLU A 340 -7.89 37.55 -0.49
CA GLU A 340 -6.70 38.17 0.10
C GLU A 340 -7.09 38.93 1.37
N GLU A 341 -6.61 38.49 2.53
CA GLU A 341 -6.62 39.28 3.77
C GLU A 341 -5.26 39.95 3.95
N LYS A 342 -5.29 41.29 3.95
CA LYS A 342 -4.18 42.15 4.36
C LYS A 342 -3.99 42.05 5.87
N HIS A 343 -2.82 41.61 6.32
CA HIS A 343 -2.37 41.89 7.69
C HIS A 343 -1.25 42.93 7.68
N GLN A 344 -1.52 43.97 8.47
CA GLN A 344 -0.74 45.17 8.69
C GLN A 344 0.44 44.83 9.62
N ASN A 345 1.68 45.03 9.15
CA ASN A 345 2.86 44.94 10.01
C ASN A 345 2.94 46.21 10.87
N GLN A 346 2.98 46.03 12.18
CA GLN A 346 3.28 47.08 13.14
C GLN A 346 4.79 47.05 13.41
N GLU A 347 5.50 48.00 12.79
CA GLU A 347 6.90 48.30 13.11
C GLU A 347 7.00 48.89 14.53
N MET A 348 8.05 48.50 15.25
CA MET A 348 8.40 49.07 16.54
C MET A 348 9.65 49.94 16.34
N GLN A 349 9.45 51.26 16.31
CA GLN A 349 10.50 52.30 16.29
C GLN A 349 10.62 52.97 17.67
N ILE A 350 11.84 53.26 18.14
CA ILE A 350 12.18 54.44 18.98
C ILE A 350 13.66 54.87 18.71
N PRO A 351 14.12 56.11 19.02
CA PRO A 351 14.68 57.11 18.09
C PRO A 351 16.19 57.38 18.28
N PRO A 352 16.84 58.24 17.45
CA PRO A 352 18.27 58.50 17.55
C PRO A 352 18.59 59.62 18.55
N SER A 353 19.74 59.52 19.21
CA SER A 353 20.39 60.64 19.87
C SER A 353 21.82 60.77 19.33
N GLU A 354 22.06 61.89 18.65
CA GLU A 354 23.38 62.39 18.27
C GLU A 354 24.15 62.85 19.51
N ASP A 355 25.44 62.54 19.56
CA ASP A 355 26.48 63.49 19.95
C ASP A 355 27.86 63.02 19.43
N THR A 356 28.74 63.99 19.23
CA THR A 356 29.76 64.04 18.17
C THR A 356 31.21 63.84 18.69
N PHE A 357 32.13 63.48 17.77
CA PHE A 357 33.62 63.57 17.78
C PHE A 357 34.41 62.37 18.37
N ALA A 358 35.59 61.93 17.88
CA ALA A 358 36.51 62.35 16.82
C ALA A 358 37.39 61.15 16.33
N ALA A 359 38.12 61.34 15.23
CA ALA A 359 38.95 60.35 14.54
C ALA A 359 40.36 60.11 15.14
N ASN A 360 40.85 58.89 14.91
CA ASN A 360 42.24 58.37 14.82
C ASN A 360 43.20 58.45 16.02
N SER A 361 43.70 57.29 16.46
CA SER A 361 45.06 56.81 16.15
C SER A 361 45.25 55.35 16.60
N GLY A 362 46.11 54.61 15.87
CA GLY A 362 46.31 53.18 16.04
C GLY A 362 47.10 52.78 17.29
N GLY A 363 46.97 51.50 17.65
CA GLY A 363 47.82 50.85 18.64
C GLY A 363 47.16 49.63 19.27
N ASN A 364 47.70 48.45 18.95
CA ASN A 364 47.61 47.17 19.68
C ASN A 364 46.20 46.64 19.99
N ASN A 365 45.81 45.58 19.29
CA ASN A 365 44.61 44.79 19.58
C ASN A 365 44.80 43.97 20.88
N VAL A 366 44.78 44.67 22.02
CA VAL A 366 44.49 44.07 23.32
C VAL A 366 43.00 43.77 23.30
N ILE A 367 42.63 42.49 23.36
CA ILE A 367 41.22 42.09 23.51
C ILE A 367 40.77 42.61 24.88
N GLY A 368 40.22 43.82 24.92
CA GLY A 368 39.74 44.44 26.14
C GLY A 368 38.62 43.60 26.73
N THR A 369 38.80 43.17 27.97
CA THR A 369 37.72 42.59 28.77
C THR A 369 36.99 43.72 29.51
N MET A 370 35.69 43.57 29.68
CA MET A 370 34.82 44.50 30.41
C MET A 370 33.98 43.72 31.42
N ILE A 371 33.72 44.33 32.58
CA ILE A 371 32.89 43.72 33.62
C ILE A 371 31.45 44.17 33.42
N VAL A 372 30.55 43.22 33.18
CA VAL A 372 29.10 43.44 33.08
C VAL A 372 28.42 42.70 34.23
N GLN A 373 27.80 43.44 35.15
CA GLN A 373 27.08 42.87 36.31
C GLN A 373 27.88 41.82 37.11
N GLY A 374 29.21 42.03 37.23
CA GLY A 374 30.11 41.13 37.96
C GLY A 374 30.76 40.00 37.14
N TYR A 375 30.48 39.92 35.83
CA TYR A 375 31.08 38.95 34.92
C TYR A 375 32.07 39.62 33.96
N GLU A 376 33.30 39.11 33.87
CA GLU A 376 34.34 39.61 32.95
C GLU A 376 34.19 38.96 31.56
N VAL A 377 33.82 39.74 30.55
CA VAL A 377 33.56 39.28 29.18
C VAL A 377 34.27 40.18 28.16
N LYS A 378 34.40 39.72 26.91
CA LYS A 378 34.94 40.55 25.80
C LYS A 378 34.15 41.85 25.62
N ALA A 379 34.85 42.96 25.35
CA ALA A 379 34.25 44.26 25.09
C ALA A 379 33.23 44.25 23.93
N SER A 380 33.44 43.41 22.91
CA SER A 380 32.52 43.24 21.76
C SER A 380 31.19 42.60 22.14
N VAL A 381 31.13 41.90 23.27
CA VAL A 381 29.95 41.16 23.75
C VAL A 381 29.18 41.97 24.80
N ALA A 382 29.86 42.89 25.50
CA ALA A 382 29.32 43.65 26.62
C ALA A 382 28.00 44.40 26.31
N PRO A 383 27.80 45.04 25.14
CA PRO A 383 26.53 45.73 24.83
C PRO A 383 25.34 44.77 24.75
N ILE A 384 25.53 43.60 24.13
CA ILE A 384 24.49 42.57 23.96
C ILE A 384 24.15 41.97 25.32
N LEU A 385 25.17 41.62 26.10
CA LEU A 385 24.98 41.04 27.43
C LEU A 385 24.28 42.02 28.40
N THR A 386 24.63 43.31 28.32
CA THR A 386 23.96 44.36 29.10
C THR A 386 22.48 44.45 28.75
N ALA A 387 22.13 44.39 27.46
CA ALA A 387 20.74 44.40 27.01
C ALA A 387 19.97 43.14 27.44
N ILE A 388 20.62 41.96 27.43
CA ILE A 388 20.04 40.71 27.94
C ILE A 388 19.72 40.83 29.42
N PHE A 389 20.69 41.27 30.24
CA PHE A 389 20.48 41.42 31.68
C PHE A 389 19.44 42.49 32.03
N ALA A 390 19.37 43.60 31.28
CA ALA A 390 18.34 44.61 31.47
C ALA A 390 16.92 44.06 31.27
N LYS A 391 16.75 43.09 30.36
CA LYS A 391 15.43 42.55 29.98
C LYS A 391 15.04 41.28 30.73
N TYR A 392 16.01 40.42 31.04
CA TYR A 392 15.75 39.07 31.58
C TYR A 392 16.34 38.85 32.97
N GLY A 393 17.04 39.84 33.53
CA GLY A 393 17.78 39.72 34.79
C GLY A 393 19.03 38.84 34.64
N ASP A 394 19.70 38.51 35.75
CA ASP A 394 20.87 37.62 35.73
C ASP A 394 20.46 36.18 35.37
N ILE A 395 20.62 35.85 34.10
CA ILE A 395 20.32 34.52 33.53
C ILE A 395 21.27 33.41 34.03
N ALA A 396 22.43 33.77 34.60
CA ALA A 396 23.43 32.84 35.15
C ALA A 396 23.33 32.68 36.67
N ALA A 397 22.40 33.38 37.34
CA ALA A 397 22.21 33.30 38.79
C ALA A 397 21.95 31.87 39.29
N THR A 398 21.24 31.06 38.50
CA THR A 398 20.91 29.65 38.80
C THR A 398 21.87 28.64 38.17
N CYS A 399 22.97 29.10 37.56
CA CYS A 399 23.91 28.24 36.86
C CYS A 399 24.56 27.23 37.82
N GLN A 400 24.69 25.99 37.35
CA GLN A 400 25.29 24.88 38.11
C GLN A 400 26.76 25.13 38.49
N TYR A 401 27.51 25.82 37.65
CA TYR A 401 28.89 26.17 37.91
C TYR A 401 28.98 27.36 38.86
N LYS A 402 29.88 27.33 39.84
CA LYS A 402 30.08 28.43 40.81
C LYS A 402 31.20 29.40 40.40
N SER A 403 32.05 29.01 39.45
CA SER A 403 33.19 29.82 38.99
C SER A 403 32.70 31.02 38.16
N PRO A 404 33.06 32.27 38.53
CA PRO A 404 32.72 33.47 37.77
C PRO A 404 33.23 33.44 36.33
N SER A 405 34.44 32.91 36.11
CA SER A 405 35.06 32.80 34.78
C SER A 405 34.30 31.81 33.88
N ILE A 406 33.82 30.69 34.44
CA ILE A 406 33.02 29.71 33.67
C ILE A 406 31.65 30.29 33.31
N ARG A 407 31.01 30.99 34.25
CA ARG A 407 29.73 31.67 33.98
C ARG A 407 29.87 32.74 32.90
N ALA A 408 30.94 33.54 32.96
CA ALA A 408 31.24 34.54 31.94
C ALA A 408 31.44 33.91 30.55
N CYS A 409 32.15 32.79 30.46
CA CYS A 409 32.32 32.05 29.20
C CYS A 409 30.97 31.57 28.61
N LEU A 410 30.06 31.05 29.43
CA LEU A 410 28.73 30.64 28.97
C LEU A 410 27.88 31.83 28.50
N LEU A 411 27.97 32.97 29.18
CA LEU A 411 27.29 34.22 28.81
C LEU A 411 27.81 34.79 27.49
N GLU A 412 29.10 34.59 27.16
CA GLU A 412 29.64 34.95 25.85
C GLU A 412 29.01 34.13 24.72
N ILE A 413 28.79 32.83 24.93
CA ILE A 413 28.15 31.94 23.95
C ILE A 413 26.70 32.37 23.74
N VAL A 414 25.94 32.62 24.81
CA VAL A 414 24.55 33.12 24.72
C VAL A 414 24.49 34.42 23.93
N SER A 415 25.41 35.34 24.19
CA SER A 415 25.47 36.63 23.51
C SER A 415 25.90 36.51 22.04
N ASP A 416 26.73 35.53 21.71
CA ASP A 416 27.10 35.20 20.32
C ASP A 416 25.90 34.69 19.51
N VAL A 417 25.08 33.81 20.10
CA VAL A 417 23.83 33.35 19.46
C VAL A 417 22.86 34.51 19.22
N VAL A 418 22.67 35.38 20.20
CA VAL A 418 21.83 36.58 20.04
C VAL A 418 22.37 37.50 18.94
N ARG A 419 23.69 37.70 18.88
CA ARG A 419 24.33 38.49 17.82
C ARG A 419 24.06 37.92 16.43
N ARG A 420 24.18 36.60 16.26
CA ARG A 420 23.95 35.91 14.98
C ARG A 420 22.49 36.02 14.53
N LEU A 421 21.54 35.97 15.46
CA LEU A 421 20.12 36.18 15.16
C LEU A 421 19.77 37.64 14.81
N GLN A 422 20.53 38.60 15.33
CA GLN A 422 20.34 40.03 15.07
C GLN A 422 21.03 40.54 13.79
N SER A 423 21.97 39.77 13.23
CA SER A 423 22.65 40.14 11.99
C SER A 423 21.68 40.04 10.81
N THR A 424 21.27 41.19 10.28
CA THR A 424 20.21 41.33 9.27
C THR A 424 20.65 41.10 7.83
N ASP A 425 21.95 40.93 7.56
CA ASP A 425 22.45 40.96 6.18
C ASP A 425 22.28 39.64 5.41
N ILE A 426 22.16 38.50 6.10
CA ILE A 426 22.00 37.18 5.48
C ILE A 426 21.03 36.33 6.32
N PRO A 427 19.93 35.81 5.74
CA PRO A 427 19.06 34.87 6.42
C PRO A 427 19.82 33.60 6.82
N LEU A 428 19.77 33.23 8.11
CA LEU A 428 20.34 31.98 8.60
C LEU A 428 19.69 30.78 7.91
N THR A 429 20.51 29.83 7.46
CA THR A 429 20.03 28.56 6.91
C THR A 429 19.44 27.66 8.00
N VAL A 430 18.60 26.69 7.60
CA VAL A 430 18.03 25.67 8.51
C VAL A 430 19.13 24.95 9.30
N SER A 431 20.27 24.68 8.67
CA SER A 431 21.42 24.02 9.31
C SER A 431 22.04 24.90 10.39
N GLU A 432 22.21 26.19 10.13
CA GLU A 432 22.74 27.15 11.10
C GLU A 432 21.79 27.34 12.28
N ILE A 433 20.49 27.47 12.04
CA ILE A 433 19.48 27.54 13.12
C ILE A 433 19.54 26.28 13.98
N LYS A 434 19.74 25.10 13.38
CA LYS A 434 19.84 23.83 14.10
C LYS A 434 21.12 23.72 14.94
N VAL A 435 22.23 24.29 14.47
CA VAL A 435 23.47 24.43 15.27
C VAL A 435 23.20 25.31 16.49
N LEU A 436 22.57 26.47 16.30
CA LEU A 436 22.23 27.38 17.42
C LEU A 436 21.25 26.74 18.42
N GLN A 437 20.31 25.92 17.96
CA GLN A 437 19.41 25.15 18.82
C GLN A 437 20.14 24.12 19.69
N ASN A 438 21.16 23.45 19.14
CA ASN A 438 21.97 22.50 19.90
C ASN A 438 22.83 23.22 20.95
N GLU A 439 23.46 24.33 20.57
CA GLU A 439 24.20 25.19 21.51
C GLU A 439 23.29 25.68 22.66
N MET A 440 22.04 26.06 22.36
CA MET A 440 21.05 26.45 23.38
C MET A 440 20.67 25.29 24.32
N LYS A 441 20.50 24.07 23.81
CA LYS A 441 20.21 22.89 24.64
C LYS A 441 21.36 22.56 25.59
N ASP A 442 22.59 22.66 25.11
CA ASP A 442 23.79 22.43 25.92
C ASP A 442 23.92 23.48 27.03
N LEU A 443 23.60 24.74 26.73
CA LEU A 443 23.59 25.83 27.71
C LEU A 443 22.45 25.68 28.73
N GLU A 444 21.24 25.30 28.32
CA GLU A 444 20.12 25.02 29.23
C GLU A 444 20.43 23.88 30.20
N ALA A 445 21.19 22.86 29.78
CA ALA A 445 21.64 21.77 30.65
C ALA A 445 22.51 22.27 31.83
N THR A 446 23.15 23.45 31.70
CA THR A 446 23.90 24.10 32.79
C THR A 446 23.02 24.89 33.77
N LYS A 447 21.69 24.83 33.62
CA LYS A 447 20.67 25.58 34.38
C LYS A 447 20.68 27.10 34.15
N LEU A 448 21.12 27.53 32.97
CA LEU A 448 20.90 28.90 32.49
C LEU A 448 19.43 29.11 32.14
N LYS A 449 18.90 30.30 32.43
CA LYS A 449 17.50 30.64 32.15
C LYS A 449 17.35 31.17 30.71
N LEU A 450 17.23 30.26 29.73
CA LEU A 450 17.26 30.58 28.29
C LEU A 450 15.95 30.34 27.52
N SER A 451 14.86 29.99 28.20
CA SER A 451 13.56 29.70 27.57
C SER A 451 13.02 30.81 26.65
N TRP A 452 13.43 32.06 26.88
CA TRP A 452 13.09 33.23 26.07
C TRP A 452 13.79 33.25 24.70
N LEU A 453 14.88 32.52 24.54
CA LEU A 453 15.66 32.41 23.31
C LEU A 453 15.35 31.09 22.58
N THR A 454 15.18 29.99 23.32
CA THR A 454 14.89 28.66 22.77
C THR A 454 13.57 28.61 21.99
N GLN A 455 12.50 29.22 22.52
CA GLN A 455 11.19 29.24 21.85
C GLN A 455 11.18 29.99 20.50
N PRO A 456 11.77 31.20 20.38
CA PRO A 456 11.94 31.85 19.08
C PRO A 456 12.73 31.03 18.07
N LEU A 457 13.84 30.37 18.46
CA LEU A 457 14.62 29.55 17.54
C LEU A 457 13.82 28.36 16.99
N GLU A 458 12.99 27.71 17.81
CA GLU A 458 12.09 26.64 17.35
C GLU A 458 11.07 27.15 16.32
N LYS A 459 10.47 28.32 16.55
CA LYS A 459 9.53 28.94 15.62
C LYS A 459 10.18 29.31 14.29
N ILE A 460 11.39 29.88 14.32
CA ILE A 460 12.13 30.25 13.10
C ILE A 460 12.48 29.00 12.29
N SER A 461 12.94 27.93 12.95
CA SER A 461 13.23 26.64 12.30
C SER A 461 12.00 26.07 11.58
N GLU A 462 10.83 26.15 12.21
CA GLU A 462 9.58 25.65 11.64
C GLU A 462 9.11 26.51 10.44
N VAL A 463 9.27 27.84 10.51
CA VAL A 463 8.93 28.75 9.41
C VAL A 463 9.79 28.47 8.17
N GLU A 464 11.09 28.28 8.33
CA GLU A 464 12.00 27.93 7.23
C GLU A 464 11.69 26.55 6.64
N ARG A 465 11.39 25.56 7.48
CA ARG A 465 10.95 24.23 7.04
C ARG A 465 9.68 24.30 6.20
N ILE A 466 8.69 25.08 6.65
CA ILE A 466 7.43 25.30 5.93
C ILE A 466 7.69 26.02 4.59
N ALA A 467 8.58 27.01 4.55
CA ALA A 467 8.94 27.73 3.34
C ALA A 467 9.61 26.80 2.31
N GLY A 468 10.54 25.94 2.74
CA GLY A 468 11.16 24.92 1.90
C GLY A 468 10.14 23.93 1.34
N MET A 469 9.25 23.42 2.18
CA MET A 469 8.18 22.50 1.76
C MET A 469 7.22 23.15 0.76
N ARG A 470 6.87 24.43 0.96
CA ARG A 470 6.05 25.22 0.04
C ARG A 470 6.71 25.35 -1.34
N SER A 471 8.02 25.61 -1.38
CA SER A 471 8.78 25.71 -2.64
C SER A 471 8.77 24.39 -3.42
N MET A 472 9.07 23.27 -2.74
CA MET A 472 9.02 21.94 -3.36
C MET A 472 7.63 21.60 -3.89
N LEU A 473 6.57 21.90 -3.13
CA LEU A 473 5.20 21.63 -3.53
C LEU A 473 4.79 22.43 -4.78
N LYS A 474 5.23 23.68 -4.92
CA LYS A 474 5.01 24.48 -6.14
C LYS A 474 5.66 23.83 -7.37
N SER A 475 6.90 23.34 -7.21
CA SER A 475 7.61 22.64 -8.28
C SER A 475 6.89 21.35 -8.70
N VAL A 476 6.54 20.49 -7.73
CA VAL A 476 5.79 19.24 -7.97
C VAL A 476 4.45 19.51 -8.64
N LYS A 477 3.72 20.57 -8.22
CA LYS A 477 2.47 20.98 -8.86
C LYS A 477 2.67 21.33 -10.34
N ALA A 478 3.71 22.08 -10.66
CA ALA A 478 4.02 22.46 -12.05
C ALA A 478 4.36 21.23 -12.90
N SER A 479 5.22 20.32 -12.41
CA SER A 479 5.56 19.08 -13.12
C SER A 479 4.33 18.19 -13.33
N SER A 480 3.48 18.06 -12.31
CA SER A 480 2.25 17.26 -12.39
C SER A 480 1.27 17.82 -13.43
N MET A 481 1.13 19.16 -13.51
CA MET A 481 0.31 19.80 -14.54
C MET A 481 0.79 19.51 -15.97
N LEU A 482 2.10 19.41 -16.21
CA LEU A 482 2.63 19.07 -17.52
C LEU A 482 2.28 17.63 -17.91
N VAL A 483 2.41 16.69 -16.97
CA VAL A 483 2.02 15.28 -17.19
C VAL A 483 0.52 15.17 -17.48
N ILE A 484 -0.32 15.87 -16.71
CA ILE A 484 -1.77 15.89 -16.96
C ILE A 484 -2.07 16.43 -18.36
N LYS A 485 -1.46 17.55 -18.76
CA LYS A 485 -1.66 18.12 -20.10
C LYS A 485 -1.24 17.15 -21.22
N ALA A 486 -0.13 16.45 -21.06
CA ALA A 486 0.31 15.46 -22.03
C ALA A 486 -0.68 14.29 -22.13
N ALA A 487 -1.10 13.73 -21.00
CA ALA A 487 -2.07 12.63 -20.96
C ALA A 487 -3.44 13.04 -21.52
N THR A 488 -3.90 14.27 -21.26
CA THR A 488 -5.14 14.80 -21.86
C THR A 488 -5.02 14.86 -23.38
N LYS A 489 -3.89 15.33 -23.91
CA LYS A 489 -3.66 15.38 -25.35
C LYS A 489 -3.61 13.99 -25.99
N GLU A 490 -2.92 13.03 -25.36
CA GLU A 490 -2.90 11.64 -25.82
C GLU A 490 -4.31 11.02 -25.87
N LEU A 491 -5.15 11.35 -24.88
CA LEU A 491 -6.55 10.91 -24.86
C LEU A 491 -7.37 11.54 -26.00
N GLU A 492 -7.19 12.84 -26.25
CA GLU A 492 -7.83 13.54 -27.36
C GLU A 492 -7.44 12.93 -28.71
N ASP A 493 -6.15 12.64 -28.92
CA ASP A 493 -5.64 12.00 -30.14
C ASP A 493 -6.24 10.60 -30.33
N ALA A 494 -6.31 9.79 -29.27
CA ALA A 494 -6.92 8.45 -29.30
C ALA A 494 -8.42 8.49 -29.62
N LEU A 495 -9.16 9.51 -29.15
CA LEU A 495 -10.58 9.68 -29.48
C LEU A 495 -10.78 9.97 -30.97
N VAL A 496 -9.90 10.76 -31.59
CA VAL A 496 -9.94 11.03 -33.04
C VAL A 496 -9.74 9.76 -33.84
N GLU A 497 -8.78 8.91 -33.44
CA GLU A 497 -8.55 7.61 -34.09
C GLU A 497 -9.75 6.66 -33.96
N LEU A 498 -10.38 6.61 -32.78
CA LEU A 498 -11.54 5.77 -32.53
C LEU A 498 -12.73 6.16 -33.43
N VAL A 499 -12.98 7.46 -33.59
CA VAL A 499 -14.03 7.96 -34.51
C VAL A 499 -13.73 7.56 -35.96
N ALA A 500 -12.46 7.64 -36.39
CA ALA A 500 -12.07 7.20 -37.73
C ALA A 500 -12.27 5.68 -37.92
N LEU A 501 -11.97 4.88 -36.89
CA LEU A 501 -12.21 3.43 -36.92
C LEU A 501 -13.70 3.09 -36.96
N GLN A 502 -14.55 3.77 -36.18
CA GLN A 502 -16.01 3.58 -36.21
C GLN A 502 -16.58 3.86 -37.60
N LYS A 503 -16.12 4.92 -38.26
CA LYS A 503 -16.54 5.22 -39.64
C LYS A 503 -16.17 4.09 -40.60
N ARG A 504 -14.94 3.56 -40.51
CA ARG A 504 -14.47 2.44 -41.33
C ARG A 504 -15.26 1.15 -41.08
N MET A 505 -15.63 0.89 -39.82
CA MET A 505 -16.50 -0.25 -39.48
C MET A 505 -17.87 -0.12 -40.15
N GLY A 506 -18.49 1.06 -40.10
CA GLY A 506 -19.78 1.29 -40.75
C GLY A 506 -19.73 1.10 -42.27
N GLU A 507 -18.62 1.47 -42.92
CA GLU A 507 -18.42 1.19 -44.35
C GLU A 507 -18.24 -0.30 -44.63
N ALA A 508 -17.49 -1.02 -43.79
CA ALA A 508 -17.31 -2.46 -43.90
C ALA A 508 -18.63 -3.22 -43.72
N GLU A 509 -19.44 -2.81 -42.75
CA GLU A 509 -20.77 -3.39 -42.49
C GLU A 509 -21.70 -3.22 -43.70
N LYS A 510 -21.71 -2.05 -44.35
CA LYS A 510 -22.45 -1.83 -45.59
C LYS A 510 -22.03 -2.79 -46.70
N ARG A 511 -20.72 -3.04 -46.87
CA ARG A 511 -20.21 -3.99 -47.86
C ARG A 511 -20.63 -5.43 -47.54
N VAL A 512 -20.58 -5.82 -46.27
CA VAL A 512 -21.05 -7.15 -45.83
C VAL A 512 -22.54 -7.32 -46.13
N ASN A 513 -23.37 -6.32 -45.82
CA ASN A 513 -24.80 -6.39 -46.09
C ASN A 513 -25.11 -6.42 -47.59
N ALA A 514 -24.37 -5.68 -48.41
CA ALA A 514 -24.48 -5.77 -49.87
C ALA A 514 -24.12 -7.19 -50.36
N MET A 515 -23.06 -7.80 -49.83
CA MET A 515 -22.66 -9.15 -50.22
C MET A 515 -23.67 -10.21 -49.77
N LYS A 516 -24.25 -10.08 -48.58
CA LYS A 516 -25.36 -10.95 -48.12
C LYS A 516 -26.54 -10.93 -49.10
N LEU A 517 -26.89 -9.74 -49.62
CA LEU A 517 -27.95 -9.62 -50.63
C LEU A 517 -27.59 -10.31 -51.95
N VAL A 518 -26.32 -10.23 -52.37
CA VAL A 518 -25.83 -10.95 -53.55
C VAL A 518 -25.95 -12.46 -53.34
N VAL A 519 -25.51 -12.98 -52.20
CA VAL A 519 -25.63 -14.41 -51.86
C VAL A 519 -27.09 -14.86 -51.91
N GLN A 520 -28.02 -14.09 -51.32
CA GLN A 520 -29.43 -14.42 -51.37
C GLN A 520 -29.96 -14.52 -52.81
N LYS A 521 -29.59 -13.58 -53.69
CA LYS A 521 -30.00 -13.62 -55.10
C LYS A 521 -29.44 -14.83 -55.84
N VAL A 522 -28.21 -15.24 -55.50
CA VAL A 522 -27.60 -16.45 -56.08
C VAL A 522 -28.34 -17.69 -55.60
N ASP A 523 -28.67 -17.78 -54.31
CA ASP A 523 -29.44 -18.90 -53.75
C ASP A 523 -30.83 -19.01 -54.40
N ASP A 524 -31.50 -17.89 -54.65
CA ASP A 524 -32.80 -17.85 -55.32
C ASP A 524 -32.68 -18.34 -56.78
N ALA A 525 -31.64 -17.92 -57.51
CA ALA A 525 -31.39 -18.37 -58.89
C ALA A 525 -31.02 -19.86 -58.96
N ILE A 526 -30.29 -20.39 -57.97
CA ILE A 526 -30.00 -21.83 -57.88
C ILE A 526 -31.31 -22.61 -57.70
N LYS A 527 -32.19 -22.19 -56.80
CA LYS A 527 -33.49 -22.85 -56.61
C LYS A 527 -34.34 -22.85 -57.87
N GLU A 528 -34.38 -21.74 -58.60
CA GLU A 528 -35.08 -21.63 -59.88
C GLU A 528 -34.52 -22.63 -60.91
N ALA A 529 -33.19 -22.71 -61.04
CA ALA A 529 -32.55 -23.68 -61.94
C ALA A 529 -32.85 -25.14 -61.55
N GLU A 530 -32.82 -25.47 -60.26
CA GLU A 530 -33.19 -26.81 -59.77
C GLU A 530 -34.67 -27.15 -60.02
N GLU A 531 -35.57 -26.16 -59.94
CA GLU A 531 -36.98 -26.34 -60.26
C GLU A 531 -37.20 -26.62 -61.75
N GLU A 532 -36.50 -25.89 -62.62
CA GLU A 532 -36.50 -26.14 -64.06
C GLU A 532 -35.95 -27.54 -64.40
N GLU A 533 -34.84 -27.94 -63.78
CA GLU A 533 -34.27 -29.29 -63.95
C GLU A 533 -35.28 -30.36 -63.56
N ARG A 534 -35.93 -30.22 -62.39
CA ARG A 534 -36.99 -31.14 -61.93
C ARG A 534 -38.21 -31.19 -62.87
N HIS A 535 -38.56 -30.06 -63.49
CA HIS A 535 -39.64 -30.00 -64.47
C HIS A 535 -39.27 -30.79 -65.74
N TRP A 536 -38.07 -30.56 -66.28
CA TRP A 536 -37.58 -31.28 -67.47
C TRP A 536 -37.43 -32.79 -67.23
N LEU A 537 -36.90 -33.19 -66.07
CA LEU A 537 -36.77 -34.62 -65.71
C LEU A 537 -38.13 -35.32 -65.64
N ARG A 538 -39.18 -34.67 -65.11
CA ARG A 538 -40.55 -35.22 -65.09
C ARG A 538 -41.10 -35.40 -66.51
N ASN A 539 -40.96 -34.40 -67.36
CA ASN A 539 -41.47 -34.47 -68.73
C ASN A 539 -40.75 -35.56 -69.55
N MET A 540 -39.46 -35.80 -69.31
CA MET A 540 -38.74 -36.90 -69.95
C MET A 540 -39.20 -38.28 -69.47
N SER A 541 -39.61 -38.42 -68.21
CA SER A 541 -40.14 -39.69 -67.67
C SER A 541 -41.56 -40.04 -68.15
N GLU A 542 -42.26 -39.09 -68.79
CA GLU A 542 -43.59 -39.27 -69.37
C GLU A 542 -43.56 -39.51 -70.89
N LEU A 543 -42.38 -39.57 -71.51
CA LEU A 543 -42.24 -39.95 -72.91
C LEU A 543 -42.45 -41.48 -73.07
N PRO A 544 -43.26 -41.94 -74.05
CA PRO A 544 -43.64 -43.36 -74.21
C PRO A 544 -42.50 -44.35 -74.42
#